data_AF-A0A2A3ELU8-F1
#
_entry.id   AF-A0A2A3ELU8-F1
#
_cell.length_a   1.000
_cell.length_b   1.000
_cell.length_c   1.000
_cell.angle_alpha   90.00
_cell.angle_beta   90.00
_cell.angle_gamma   90.00
#
_symmetry.space_group_name_H-M   'P 1'
#
loop_
_entity.id
_entity.type
_entity.pdbx_description
1 polymer ?
#
loop_
_entity_poly.entity_id
_entity_poly.type
_entity_poly.pdbx_seq_one_letter_code
_entity_poly.pdbx_strand_id
1 'polypeptide(L)'
;MAELQGTPVAQDALSVAQLELGGNPNALALRRPFDPEVLGKLLEGLQADDGSAQDHEHAHFMHMAIPRIGIGMDSSVTPLRHGGLSLVQTTDFFYPLVDDPYMMGKIACANVISDLYAMGVTECDNMLMLLGVSTKMTEKERDVVVPLIMRGFKDSALEAGTTVTGGQTVVNPWCTIGGVASTVCQPNEYIVPDNAVVGDVLVLTKPLGTQVAVNAHQWLDQPDRWNRIKLVVSEDDVRKAYQRAMDSMARLNRIAARLMHKYNAHGATDVTGFGLLGHAQNLAKHQKNEVSFVIHNLPVIAKMAAVAKACGNMFQLLQGHSAETSGGLLICLPREQAAAYCKDIEKQEGYQAWIIGIVEKGNRTARIIDKPRVIEVPAKEKDGELCDDLMVALSTWCAKAAAFRAVILGAPASGKGTMSARIVEQFKLTHISSGDKLRLHMNNKTELGKAVSNYVLSGKFVPDDIMISMINEEIKAVGNQNWLLDGFPRTLTQAEKLQKIHPINLVLYLDVPFEVILNRVKNRWVHLPSGRVYNIGFNSPKVPGKDDVTGEPLSKRDDDKIEIVQRRLQEYSNATKPILTFYSNLGLLNTFQGNTTDEIWPHIKRIVTKFLLQ
;
A
#
# COMPACT_ATOMS: atom_id res chain seq x y z
N MET A 1 -4.07 9.73 48.41
CA MET A 1 -5.03 10.84 48.50
C MET A 1 -4.44 11.97 47.66
N ALA A 2 -5.02 12.45 46.56
CA ALA A 2 -6.41 12.47 46.13
C ALA A 2 -6.60 11.87 44.73
N GLU A 3 -7.81 11.34 44.51
CA GLU A 3 -8.33 10.86 43.23
C GLU A 3 -8.48 12.03 42.25
N LEU A 4 -8.01 11.86 41.02
CA LEU A 4 -8.48 12.65 39.88
C LEU A 4 -9.16 11.67 38.92
N GLN A 5 -10.48 11.78 38.94
CA GLN A 5 -11.45 11.03 38.15
C GLN A 5 -11.14 11.13 36.66
N GLY A 6 -11.23 9.99 35.98
CA GLY A 6 -11.10 9.90 34.54
C GLY A 6 -12.22 10.64 33.82
N THR A 7 -11.84 11.59 32.97
CA THR A 7 -12.66 12.06 31.87
C THR A 7 -12.35 11.23 30.63
N PRO A 8 -13.35 10.74 29.88
CA PRO A 8 -13.13 10.09 28.60
C PRO A 8 -12.70 11.16 27.60
N VAL A 9 -11.47 11.09 27.09
CA VAL A 9 -11.09 11.87 25.91
C VAL A 9 -11.78 11.23 24.71
N ALA A 10 -13.02 11.65 24.51
CA ALA A 10 -13.87 11.33 23.37
C ALA A 10 -13.23 11.90 22.09
N GLN A 11 -13.25 11.09 21.02
CA GLN A 11 -13.54 11.33 19.59
C GLN A 11 -13.31 12.69 18.89
N ASP A 12 -12.88 13.76 19.54
CA ASP A 12 -12.81 15.12 18.97
C ASP A 12 -11.41 15.52 18.45
N ALA A 13 -10.47 14.58 18.35
CA ALA A 13 -9.11 14.84 17.84
C ALA A 13 -8.90 14.44 16.36
N LEU A 14 -9.96 14.04 15.65
CA LEU A 14 -9.91 13.60 14.24
C LEU A 14 -10.77 14.47 13.29
N SER A 15 -11.33 15.57 13.77
CA SER A 15 -12.07 16.56 12.94
C SER A 15 -11.21 17.74 12.49
N VAL A 16 -9.91 17.79 12.81
CA VAL A 16 -9.03 18.91 12.43
C VAL A 16 -8.41 18.72 11.05
N ALA A 17 -9.29 18.59 10.06
CA ALA A 17 -9.06 19.06 8.68
C ALA A 17 -10.24 19.93 8.19
N GLN A 18 -11.17 20.29 9.08
CA GLN A 18 -12.15 21.35 8.89
C GLN A 18 -11.61 22.67 9.45
N LEU A 19 -10.65 23.27 8.77
CA LEU A 19 -10.39 24.71 8.89
C LEU A 19 -10.95 25.38 7.66
N GLU A 20 -12.20 25.82 7.80
CA GLU A 20 -12.98 26.51 6.78
C GLU A 20 -12.12 27.46 5.96
N LEU A 21 -12.11 27.16 4.67
CA LEU A 21 -12.05 28.11 3.57
C LEU A 21 -13.05 29.22 3.90
N GLY A 22 -12.57 30.31 4.49
CA GLY A 22 -13.40 31.40 4.96
C GLY A 22 -14.42 31.81 3.90
N GLY A 23 -15.70 31.54 4.17
CA GLY A 23 -16.90 32.18 3.62
C GLY A 23 -17.03 32.37 2.11
N ASN A 24 -16.11 31.88 1.28
CA ASN A 24 -16.14 32.08 -0.15
C ASN A 24 -16.42 30.75 -0.85
N PRO A 25 -17.66 30.51 -1.31
CA PRO A 25 -18.03 29.30 -2.04
C PRO A 25 -17.24 29.10 -3.35
N ASN A 26 -16.42 30.07 -3.77
CA ASN A 26 -15.48 30.02 -4.90
C ASN A 26 -14.01 29.73 -4.50
N ALA A 27 -13.67 29.41 -3.25
CA ALA A 27 -12.26 29.24 -2.86
C ALA A 27 -11.59 27.95 -3.42
N LEU A 28 -12.37 26.95 -3.85
CA LEU A 28 -11.87 25.83 -4.68
C LEU A 28 -11.91 26.16 -6.18
N ALA A 29 -12.60 27.23 -6.58
CA ALA A 29 -12.65 27.72 -7.97
C ALA A 29 -11.45 28.63 -8.34
N LEU A 30 -10.58 28.95 -7.37
CA LEU A 30 -9.38 29.77 -7.57
C LEU A 30 -8.13 28.98 -8.01
N ARG A 31 -8.28 27.72 -8.42
CA ARG A 31 -7.22 26.95 -9.07
C ARG A 31 -7.67 26.49 -10.45
N ARG A 32 -7.83 27.43 -11.37
CA ARG A 32 -7.45 27.10 -12.74
C ARG A 32 -5.92 27.06 -12.73
N PRO A 33 -5.26 25.97 -13.17
CA PRO A 33 -3.87 26.11 -13.59
C PRO A 33 -3.79 27.29 -14.58
N PHE A 34 -2.66 27.98 -14.65
CA PHE A 34 -2.46 28.93 -15.75
C PHE A 34 -2.84 28.23 -17.05
N ASP A 35 -3.63 28.90 -17.90
CA ASP A 35 -3.97 28.38 -19.22
C ASP A 35 -2.65 27.92 -19.89
N PRO A 36 -2.53 26.65 -20.33
CA PRO A 36 -1.31 26.13 -20.92
C PRO A 36 -0.78 27.00 -22.06
N GLU A 37 -1.66 27.64 -22.82
CA GLU A 37 -1.26 28.60 -23.85
C GLU A 37 -0.68 29.89 -23.25
N VAL A 38 -1.22 30.36 -22.12
CA VAL A 38 -0.72 31.57 -21.45
C VAL A 38 0.61 31.30 -20.77
N LEU A 39 0.74 30.17 -20.06
CA LEU A 39 2.01 29.74 -19.47
C LEU A 39 3.05 29.51 -20.57
N GLY A 40 2.68 28.81 -21.65
CA GLY A 40 3.52 28.63 -22.83
C GLY A 40 3.97 29.96 -23.43
N LYS A 41 3.05 30.90 -23.68
CA LYS A 41 3.37 32.24 -24.21
C LYS A 41 4.25 33.07 -23.27
N LEU A 42 4.05 32.97 -21.95
CA LEU A 42 4.89 33.65 -20.95
C LEU A 42 6.31 33.07 -20.94
N LEU A 43 6.44 31.76 -21.12
CA LEU A 43 7.72 31.06 -21.17
C LEU A 43 8.43 31.17 -22.52
N GLU A 44 7.69 31.32 -23.63
CA GLU A 44 8.22 31.64 -24.96
C GLU A 44 9.02 32.96 -24.93
N GLY A 45 8.61 33.93 -24.09
CA GLY A 45 9.38 35.15 -23.84
C GLY A 45 10.73 34.93 -23.17
N LEU A 46 10.88 33.86 -22.37
CA LEU A 46 12.16 33.46 -21.75
C LEU A 46 13.02 32.59 -22.69
N GLN A 47 12.40 31.86 -23.61
CA GLN A 47 13.10 31.14 -24.67
C GLN A 47 13.75 32.09 -25.69
N ALA A 48 13.19 33.30 -25.88
CA ALA A 48 13.74 34.30 -26.80
C ALA A 48 15.08 34.92 -26.33
N ASP A 49 15.38 34.94 -25.03
CA ASP A 49 16.66 35.45 -24.51
C ASP A 49 17.84 34.49 -24.74
N ASP A 50 17.57 33.19 -24.94
CA ASP A 50 18.56 32.22 -25.48
C ASP A 50 18.79 32.43 -27.00
N GLY A 51 17.99 33.29 -27.65
CA GLY A 51 18.02 33.58 -29.09
C GLY A 51 19.15 34.50 -29.56
N SER A 52 20.07 34.92 -28.68
CA SER A 52 21.32 35.56 -29.09
C SER A 52 22.44 34.56 -29.44
N ALA A 53 22.20 33.26 -29.26
CA ALA A 53 23.03 32.18 -29.79
C ALA A 53 22.38 31.57 -31.04
N GLN A 54 22.55 32.24 -32.18
CA GLN A 54 22.35 31.64 -33.52
C GLN A 54 23.44 30.59 -33.82
N ASP A 55 23.60 29.59 -32.94
CA ASP A 55 24.41 28.42 -33.24
C ASP A 55 23.56 27.17 -33.03
N HIS A 56 23.13 26.61 -34.16
CA HIS A 56 22.76 25.22 -34.28
C HIS A 56 23.96 24.32 -33.91
N GLU A 57 24.29 24.17 -32.63
CA GLU A 57 25.29 23.18 -32.20
C GLU A 57 24.62 22.08 -31.39
N HIS A 58 24.26 21.02 -32.13
CA HIS A 58 24.21 19.69 -31.58
C HIS A 58 25.53 19.42 -30.84
N ALA A 59 25.49 19.10 -29.55
CA ALA A 59 26.65 18.56 -28.88
C ALA A 59 27.02 17.24 -29.59
N HIS A 60 28.10 17.25 -30.36
CA HIS A 60 28.54 16.11 -31.15
C HIS A 60 29.46 15.21 -30.32
N PHE A 61 29.01 13.99 -30.02
CA PHE A 61 29.89 12.91 -29.57
C PHE A 61 29.84 11.79 -30.62
N MET A 62 30.98 11.44 -31.21
CA MET A 62 31.08 10.46 -32.31
C MET A 62 30.02 10.64 -33.44
N HIS A 63 29.83 11.87 -33.92
CA HIS A 63 28.85 12.22 -34.97
C HIS A 63 27.36 12.01 -34.65
N MET A 64 26.97 11.69 -33.41
CA MET A 64 25.56 11.68 -33.01
C MET A 64 25.15 13.01 -32.38
N ALA A 65 24.02 13.54 -32.83
CA ALA A 65 23.37 14.73 -32.32
C ALA A 65 22.59 14.38 -31.03
N ILE A 66 22.96 14.96 -29.89
CA ILE A 66 22.24 14.75 -28.62
C ILE A 66 21.13 15.81 -28.49
N PRO A 67 19.85 15.41 -28.39
CA PRO A 67 18.74 16.36 -28.32
C PRO A 67 18.75 17.13 -26.99
N ARG A 68 18.51 18.45 -27.07
CA ARG A 68 18.22 19.31 -25.93
C ARG A 68 16.70 19.53 -25.86
N ILE A 69 16.08 19.20 -24.74
CA ILE A 69 14.66 19.46 -24.49
C ILE A 69 14.56 20.52 -23.41
N GLY A 70 14.04 21.69 -23.80
CA GLY A 70 13.84 22.85 -22.93
C GLY A 70 12.44 22.87 -22.31
N ILE A 71 11.96 24.07 -22.00
CA ILE A 71 10.63 24.30 -21.45
C ILE A 71 9.55 23.85 -22.45
N GLY A 72 8.51 23.15 -21.98
CA GLY A 72 7.32 22.80 -22.77
C GLY A 72 6.92 21.32 -22.75
N MET A 73 7.82 20.44 -22.29
CA MET A 73 7.58 19.01 -22.09
C MET A 73 7.75 18.60 -20.63
N ASP A 74 7.39 17.35 -20.30
CA ASP A 74 7.32 16.83 -18.94
C ASP A 74 8.67 16.88 -18.20
N SER A 75 9.79 16.73 -18.92
CA SER A 75 11.13 16.87 -18.34
C SER A 75 12.05 17.70 -19.23
N SER A 76 13.02 18.37 -18.60
CA SER A 76 14.14 18.95 -19.32
C SER A 76 15.22 17.89 -19.58
N VAL A 77 15.78 17.92 -20.80
CA VAL A 77 16.92 17.07 -21.19
C VAL A 77 18.07 17.99 -21.59
N THR A 78 19.13 17.97 -20.78
CA THR A 78 20.30 18.83 -20.96
C THR A 78 21.54 17.98 -21.25
N PRO A 79 22.09 18.04 -22.47
CA PRO A 79 23.35 17.35 -22.79
C PRO A 79 24.47 17.81 -21.84
N LEU A 80 25.20 16.84 -21.28
CA LEU A 80 26.33 17.11 -20.41
C LEU A 80 27.62 17.22 -21.22
N ARG A 81 28.58 17.99 -20.71
CA ARG A 81 29.94 18.07 -21.26
C ARG A 81 30.72 16.74 -21.23
N HIS A 82 30.18 15.71 -20.57
CA HIS A 82 30.85 14.44 -20.33
C HIS A 82 30.20 13.31 -21.13
N GLY A 83 30.98 12.67 -22.00
CA GLY A 83 30.76 11.30 -22.48
C GLY A 83 29.41 10.98 -23.12
N GLY A 84 28.78 11.92 -23.82
CA GLY A 84 27.50 11.69 -24.49
C GLY A 84 26.30 11.51 -23.56
N LEU A 85 26.45 11.85 -22.28
CA LEU A 85 25.40 11.76 -21.26
C LEU A 85 24.47 12.98 -21.33
N SER A 86 23.22 12.79 -20.90
CA SER A 86 22.25 13.87 -20.71
C SER A 86 21.71 13.86 -19.28
N LEU A 87 21.58 15.03 -18.67
CA LEU A 87 20.81 15.22 -17.44
C LEU A 87 19.33 15.32 -17.80
N VAL A 88 18.53 14.40 -17.28
CA VAL A 88 17.06 14.46 -17.33
C VAL A 88 16.56 14.84 -15.95
N GLN A 89 15.80 15.93 -15.87
CA GLN A 89 15.27 16.41 -14.60
C GLN A 89 13.87 17.01 -14.76
N THR A 90 13.09 16.86 -13.70
CA THR A 90 11.73 17.39 -13.56
C THR A 90 11.50 17.87 -12.13
N THR A 91 10.54 18.79 -11.97
CA THR A 91 10.02 19.20 -10.67
C THR A 91 8.50 19.33 -10.75
N ASP A 92 7.82 18.85 -9.73
CA ASP A 92 6.39 19.11 -9.57
C ASP A 92 6.02 19.24 -8.09
N PHE A 93 4.92 19.95 -7.82
CA PHE A 93 4.34 20.10 -6.50
C PHE A 93 2.84 20.39 -6.60
N PHE A 94 2.10 19.93 -5.60
CA PHE A 94 0.69 20.21 -5.47
C PHE A 94 0.29 20.29 -4.01
N TYR A 95 -1.01 20.41 -3.76
CA TYR A 95 -1.57 20.59 -2.44
C TYR A 95 -2.27 19.31 -1.98
N PRO A 96 -2.38 19.08 -0.66
CA PRO A 96 -3.13 17.96 -0.11
C PRO A 96 -4.49 17.76 -0.76
N LEU A 97 -4.70 16.56 -1.28
CA LEU A 97 -5.94 16.13 -1.93
C LEU A 97 -6.54 14.89 -1.26
N VAL A 98 -5.75 14.14 -0.48
CA VAL A 98 -6.23 13.03 0.34
C VAL A 98 -5.96 13.26 1.82
N ASP A 99 -6.78 12.64 2.66
CA ASP A 99 -6.78 12.86 4.11
C ASP A 99 -5.71 12.01 4.82
N ASP A 100 -5.32 10.87 4.22
CA ASP A 100 -4.23 10.03 4.71
C ASP A 100 -2.86 10.68 4.38
N PRO A 101 -2.10 11.17 5.39
CA PRO A 101 -0.85 11.87 5.14
C PRO A 101 0.24 10.96 4.56
N TYR A 102 0.25 9.68 4.91
CA TYR A 102 1.22 8.73 4.38
C TYR A 102 0.97 8.48 2.89
N MET A 103 -0.29 8.21 2.53
CA MET A 103 -0.66 8.05 1.11
C MET A 103 -0.45 9.34 0.33
N MET A 104 -0.71 10.51 0.92
CA MET A 104 -0.41 11.80 0.30
C MET A 104 1.09 11.93 -0.04
N GLY A 105 1.98 11.51 0.87
CA GLY A 105 3.41 11.43 0.61
C GLY A 105 3.76 10.50 -0.55
N LYS A 106 3.16 9.29 -0.61
CA LYS A 106 3.37 8.35 -1.72
C LYS A 106 2.95 8.93 -3.06
N ILE A 107 1.75 9.55 -3.11
CA ILE A 107 1.20 10.19 -4.31
C ILE A 107 2.10 11.33 -4.77
N ALA A 108 2.59 12.15 -3.82
CA ALA A 108 3.47 13.27 -4.17
C ALA A 108 4.79 12.82 -4.81
N CYS A 109 5.42 11.78 -4.25
CA CYS A 109 6.60 11.19 -4.85
C CYS A 109 6.30 10.59 -6.23
N ALA A 110 5.21 9.80 -6.34
CA ALA A 110 4.81 9.17 -7.60
C ALA A 110 4.53 10.18 -8.71
N ASN A 111 3.92 11.32 -8.37
CA ASN A 111 3.67 12.43 -9.28
C ASN A 111 4.98 13.05 -9.78
N VAL A 112 5.90 13.40 -8.88
CA VAL A 112 7.21 14.01 -9.24
C VAL A 112 8.02 13.13 -10.18
N ILE A 113 8.05 11.82 -9.94
CA ILE A 113 8.84 10.90 -10.79
C ILE A 113 8.09 10.51 -12.08
N SER A 114 6.79 10.82 -12.19
CA SER A 114 5.96 10.46 -13.34
C SER A 114 6.49 11.07 -14.64
N ASP A 115 6.99 12.29 -14.61
CA ASP A 115 7.55 12.96 -15.79
C ASP A 115 8.81 12.27 -16.34
N LEU A 116 9.66 11.71 -15.46
CA LEU A 116 10.80 10.90 -15.91
C LEU A 116 10.28 9.64 -16.64
N TYR A 117 9.26 9.00 -16.08
CA TYR A 117 8.63 7.83 -16.69
C TYR A 117 7.96 8.16 -18.03
N ALA A 118 7.41 9.37 -18.20
CA ALA A 118 6.88 9.85 -19.48
C ALA A 118 7.95 9.94 -20.58
N MET A 119 9.20 10.20 -20.19
CA MET A 119 10.37 10.16 -21.08
C MET A 119 10.94 8.75 -21.28
N GLY A 120 10.29 7.70 -20.77
CA GLY A 120 10.79 6.32 -20.89
C GLY A 120 11.97 5.99 -19.97
N VAL A 121 12.40 6.93 -19.14
CA VAL A 121 13.47 6.75 -18.17
C VAL A 121 12.94 5.89 -17.01
N THR A 122 13.59 4.77 -16.71
CA THR A 122 13.10 3.84 -15.66
C THR A 122 13.84 3.97 -14.33
N GLU A 123 14.99 4.63 -14.32
CA GLU A 123 15.85 4.81 -13.16
C GLU A 123 15.87 6.28 -12.75
N CYS A 124 16.00 6.52 -11.45
CA CYS A 124 16.13 7.85 -10.90
C CYS A 124 17.34 7.86 -9.97
N ASP A 125 18.35 8.64 -10.28
CA ASP A 125 19.59 8.67 -9.49
C ASP A 125 19.39 9.39 -8.16
N ASN A 126 18.54 10.43 -8.15
CA ASN A 126 18.38 11.27 -6.99
C ASN A 126 17.01 11.96 -6.94
N MET A 127 16.44 12.05 -5.73
CA MET A 127 15.29 12.90 -5.45
C MET A 127 15.57 13.95 -4.37
N LEU A 128 14.96 15.13 -4.54
CA LEU A 128 14.86 16.17 -3.51
C LEU A 128 13.39 16.36 -3.13
N MET A 129 13.09 16.51 -1.84
CA MET A 129 11.73 16.76 -1.37
C MET A 129 11.48 18.26 -1.15
N LEU A 130 10.37 18.77 -1.68
CA LEU A 130 9.90 20.13 -1.45
C LEU A 130 8.65 20.10 -0.57
N LEU A 131 8.71 20.76 0.58
CA LEU A 131 7.62 20.72 1.57
C LEU A 131 7.28 22.11 2.12
N GLY A 132 6.03 22.52 1.95
CA GLY A 132 5.43 23.64 2.68
C GLY A 132 4.61 23.10 3.85
N VAL A 133 4.95 23.50 5.07
CA VAL A 133 4.19 23.18 6.29
C VAL A 133 3.19 24.30 6.54
N SER A 134 1.91 23.95 6.71
CA SER A 134 0.86 24.95 6.88
C SER A 134 1.01 25.71 8.20
N THR A 135 0.92 27.04 8.17
CA THR A 135 0.83 27.89 9.37
C THR A 135 -0.43 27.65 10.21
N LYS A 136 -1.41 26.95 9.63
CA LYS A 136 -2.69 26.63 10.30
C LYS A 136 -2.63 25.35 11.11
N MET A 137 -1.61 24.50 10.92
CA MET A 137 -1.43 23.30 11.71
C MET A 137 -0.90 23.66 13.10
N THR A 138 -1.47 23.06 14.13
CA THR A 138 -0.88 23.09 15.47
C THR A 138 0.45 22.33 15.48
N GLU A 139 1.32 22.60 16.46
CA GLU A 139 2.59 21.88 16.59
C GLU A 139 2.39 20.36 16.70
N LYS A 140 1.37 19.92 17.44
CA LYS A 140 1.03 18.51 17.60
C LYS A 140 0.59 17.87 16.29
N GLU A 141 -0.22 18.55 15.49
CA GLU A 141 -0.64 18.05 14.17
C GLU A 141 0.55 17.97 13.23
N ARG A 142 1.36 19.03 13.18
CA ARG A 142 2.57 19.09 12.36
C ARG A 142 3.50 17.92 12.69
N ASP A 143 3.77 17.68 13.96
CA ASP A 143 4.72 16.67 14.43
C ASP A 143 4.23 15.22 14.19
N VAL A 144 2.96 15.03 13.79
CA VAL A 144 2.40 13.74 13.37
C VAL A 144 2.25 13.65 11.85
N VAL A 145 1.63 14.66 11.23
CA VAL A 145 1.27 14.68 9.81
C VAL A 145 2.51 14.78 8.93
N VAL A 146 3.46 15.66 9.26
CA VAL A 146 4.66 15.88 8.43
C VAL A 146 5.54 14.63 8.37
N PRO A 147 5.88 13.94 9.48
CA PRO A 147 6.64 12.70 9.42
C PRO A 147 5.96 11.60 8.59
N LEU A 148 4.63 11.50 8.61
CA LEU A 148 3.89 10.53 7.80
C LEU A 148 3.99 10.84 6.31
N ILE A 149 3.85 12.11 5.90
CA ILE A 149 4.08 12.56 4.52
C ILE A 149 5.50 12.23 4.08
N MET A 150 6.50 12.58 4.89
CA MET A 150 7.90 12.31 4.58
C MET A 150 8.17 10.80 4.46
N ARG A 151 7.57 9.98 5.33
CA ARG A 151 7.68 8.52 5.29
C ARG A 151 7.05 7.95 4.02
N GLY A 152 5.85 8.39 3.65
CA GLY A 152 5.20 7.98 2.41
C GLY A 152 6.01 8.34 1.17
N PHE A 153 6.52 9.58 1.12
CA PHE A 153 7.38 10.03 0.03
C PHE A 153 8.65 9.16 -0.08
N LYS A 154 9.31 8.91 1.06
CA LYS A 154 10.51 8.07 1.14
C LYS A 154 10.23 6.62 0.70
N ASP A 155 9.15 6.01 1.16
CA ASP A 155 8.82 4.63 0.82
C ASP A 155 8.52 4.47 -0.68
N SER A 156 7.85 5.46 -1.28
CA SER A 156 7.60 5.51 -2.74
C SER A 156 8.90 5.72 -3.54
N ALA A 157 9.82 6.56 -3.05
CA ALA A 157 11.14 6.72 -3.66
C ALA A 157 11.96 5.41 -3.62
N LEU A 158 11.91 4.68 -2.50
CA LEU A 158 12.55 3.36 -2.38
C LEU A 158 11.93 2.34 -3.34
N GLU A 159 10.60 2.35 -3.51
CA GLU A 159 9.88 1.53 -4.50
C GLU A 159 10.32 1.86 -5.94
N ALA A 160 10.58 3.13 -6.22
CA ALA A 160 11.14 3.59 -7.49
C ALA A 160 12.62 3.22 -7.69
N GLY A 161 13.29 2.66 -6.67
CA GLY A 161 14.71 2.32 -6.72
C GLY A 161 15.65 3.51 -6.47
N THR A 162 15.14 4.59 -5.89
CA THR A 162 15.91 5.82 -5.61
C THR A 162 15.85 6.21 -4.14
N THR A 163 16.54 7.28 -3.77
CA THR A 163 16.57 7.82 -2.41
C THR A 163 16.35 9.33 -2.41
N VAL A 164 15.74 9.82 -1.34
CA VAL A 164 15.64 11.26 -1.06
C VAL A 164 16.90 11.66 -0.29
N THR A 165 17.78 12.45 -0.92
CA THR A 165 19.08 12.84 -0.33
C THR A 165 19.09 14.24 0.28
N GLY A 166 18.05 15.01 0.01
CA GLY A 166 17.91 16.37 0.51
C GLY A 166 16.54 16.94 0.18
N GLY A 167 16.39 18.24 0.40
CA GLY A 167 15.14 18.93 0.19
C GLY A 167 15.08 20.24 0.92
N GLN A 168 13.97 20.96 0.75
CA GLN A 168 13.70 22.20 1.44
C GLN A 168 12.33 22.13 2.10
N THR A 169 12.28 22.47 3.39
CA THR A 169 11.02 22.61 4.13
C THR A 169 10.86 24.04 4.58
N VAL A 170 9.70 24.64 4.28
CA VAL A 170 9.37 26.03 4.65
C VAL A 170 8.01 26.10 5.32
N VAL A 171 7.79 27.15 6.11
CA VAL A 171 6.46 27.47 6.61
C VAL A 171 5.70 28.24 5.53
N ASN A 172 4.46 27.85 5.26
CA ASN A 172 3.62 28.42 4.21
C ASN A 172 2.15 28.47 4.68
N PRO A 173 1.28 29.41 4.23
CA PRO A 173 -0.13 29.38 4.63
C PRO A 173 -0.84 28.07 4.27
N TRP A 174 -0.44 27.46 3.15
CA TRP A 174 -1.00 26.21 2.66
C TRP A 174 0.05 25.11 2.68
N CYS A 175 -0.35 23.88 3.00
CA CYS A 175 0.55 22.75 2.86
C CYS A 175 0.81 22.48 1.38
N THR A 176 2.08 22.33 1.00
CA THR A 176 2.50 21.98 -0.37
C THR A 176 3.47 20.82 -0.31
N ILE A 177 3.35 19.87 -1.23
CA ILE A 177 4.16 18.66 -1.24
C ILE A 177 4.58 18.41 -2.68
N GLY A 178 5.87 18.19 -2.88
CA GLY A 178 6.44 17.97 -4.19
C GLY A 178 7.91 17.60 -4.10
N GLY A 179 8.62 17.78 -5.20
CA GLY A 179 10.01 17.41 -5.27
C GLY A 179 10.66 17.67 -6.62
N VAL A 180 11.90 17.21 -6.70
CA VAL A 180 12.70 17.17 -7.92
C VAL A 180 13.14 15.72 -8.10
N ALA A 181 13.01 15.19 -9.32
CA ALA A 181 13.60 13.92 -9.70
C ALA A 181 14.66 14.18 -10.78
N SER A 182 15.82 13.54 -10.65
CA SER A 182 16.93 13.73 -11.58
C SER A 182 17.62 12.41 -11.88
N THR A 183 18.08 12.29 -13.12
CA THR A 183 18.93 11.19 -13.55
C THR A 183 19.88 11.63 -14.66
N VAL A 184 20.99 10.92 -14.79
CA VAL A 184 21.94 11.06 -15.89
C VAL A 184 21.80 9.84 -16.80
N CYS A 185 21.30 10.06 -18.00
CA CYS A 185 20.98 9.01 -18.95
C CYS A 185 21.88 9.04 -20.18
N GLN A 186 22.10 7.86 -20.75
CA GLN A 186 22.54 7.69 -22.13
C GLN A 186 21.37 7.97 -23.11
N PRO A 187 21.65 8.32 -24.38
CA PRO A 187 20.62 8.62 -25.38
C PRO A 187 19.60 7.50 -25.64
N ASN A 188 19.95 6.24 -25.36
CA ASN A 188 19.07 5.08 -25.53
C ASN A 188 18.21 4.76 -24.29
N GLU A 189 18.41 5.44 -23.17
CA GLU A 189 17.67 5.19 -21.92
C GLU A 189 16.41 6.06 -21.81
N TYR A 190 16.28 7.09 -22.65
CA TYR A 190 15.08 7.90 -22.78
C TYR A 190 14.51 7.85 -24.20
N ILE A 191 13.23 8.15 -24.31
CA ILE A 191 12.46 8.22 -25.55
C ILE A 191 12.07 9.68 -25.75
N VAL A 192 12.51 10.28 -26.86
CA VAL A 192 12.11 11.64 -27.21
C VAL A 192 10.63 11.63 -27.61
N PRO A 193 9.76 12.45 -26.99
CA PRO A 193 8.31 12.37 -27.18
C PRO A 193 7.82 13.10 -28.44
N ASP A 194 8.47 12.90 -29.59
CA ASP A 194 8.23 13.67 -30.82
C ASP A 194 8.07 12.86 -32.12
N ASN A 195 7.97 11.53 -32.02
CA ASN A 195 8.07 10.63 -33.18
C ASN A 195 6.77 9.90 -33.54
N ALA A 196 5.60 10.34 -33.05
CA ALA A 196 4.32 9.70 -33.39
C ALA A 196 4.06 9.74 -34.90
N VAL A 197 3.50 8.66 -35.45
CA VAL A 197 3.21 8.50 -36.89
C VAL A 197 1.73 8.19 -37.13
N VAL A 198 1.27 8.49 -38.34
CA VAL A 198 -0.10 8.14 -38.77
C VAL A 198 -0.30 6.63 -38.68
N GLY A 199 -1.36 6.21 -38.01
CA GLY A 199 -1.69 4.80 -37.79
C GLY A 199 -1.28 4.27 -36.42
N ASP A 200 -0.47 5.02 -35.65
CA ASP A 200 -0.26 4.73 -34.23
C ASP A 200 -1.58 4.76 -33.46
N VAL A 201 -1.57 4.13 -32.29
CA VAL A 201 -2.67 4.17 -31.34
C VAL A 201 -2.25 4.85 -30.05
N LEU A 202 -3.23 5.43 -29.36
CA LEU A 202 -3.04 6.09 -28.08
C LEU A 202 -3.39 5.12 -26.96
N VAL A 203 -2.44 4.84 -26.07
CA VAL A 203 -2.63 3.97 -24.90
C VAL A 203 -2.58 4.81 -23.63
N LEU A 204 -3.55 4.62 -22.72
CA LEU A 204 -3.59 5.27 -21.41
C LEU A 204 -3.44 4.22 -20.30
N THR A 205 -2.54 4.45 -19.35
CA THR A 205 -2.15 3.43 -18.34
C THR A 205 -2.85 3.53 -16.98
N LYS A 206 -3.56 4.63 -16.71
CA LYS A 206 -4.39 4.82 -15.50
C LYS A 206 -5.78 5.36 -15.88
N PRO A 207 -6.83 5.02 -15.11
CA PRO A 207 -8.15 5.60 -15.32
C PRO A 207 -8.18 7.08 -14.92
N LEU A 208 -9.10 7.82 -15.55
CA LEU A 208 -9.39 9.23 -15.28
C LEU A 208 -10.41 9.40 -14.16
N GLY A 209 -10.56 10.63 -13.68
CA GLY A 209 -11.60 11.04 -12.74
C GLY A 209 -11.12 11.07 -11.29
N THR A 210 -9.81 11.19 -11.04
CA THR A 210 -9.29 11.25 -9.66
C THR A 210 -9.79 12.51 -8.93
N GLN A 211 -9.84 13.66 -9.61
CA GLN A 211 -10.40 14.89 -9.04
C GLN A 211 -11.88 14.73 -8.64
N VAL A 212 -12.67 14.05 -9.47
CA VAL A 212 -14.09 13.82 -9.17
C VAL A 212 -14.24 12.91 -7.94
N ALA A 213 -13.45 11.84 -7.86
CA ALA A 213 -13.46 10.91 -6.73
C ALA A 213 -13.06 11.59 -5.41
N VAL A 214 -11.98 12.38 -5.44
CA VAL A 214 -11.50 13.14 -4.29
C VAL A 214 -12.53 14.17 -3.83
N ASN A 215 -13.08 14.96 -4.75
CA ASN A 215 -14.07 15.97 -4.41
C ASN A 215 -15.36 15.33 -3.88
N ALA A 216 -15.82 14.23 -4.49
CA ALA A 216 -17.00 13.51 -4.02
C ALA A 216 -16.81 12.98 -2.60
N HIS A 217 -15.62 12.48 -2.26
CA HIS A 217 -15.28 12.04 -0.91
C HIS A 217 -15.33 13.19 0.09
N GLN A 218 -14.68 14.32 -0.22
CA GLN A 218 -14.72 15.52 0.62
C GLN A 218 -16.13 16.06 0.82
N TRP A 219 -17.03 15.85 -0.15
CA TRP A 219 -18.41 16.31 -0.05
C TRP A 219 -19.25 15.48 0.91
N LEU A 220 -18.83 14.27 1.29
CA LEU A 220 -19.52 13.48 2.32
C LEU A 220 -19.66 14.26 3.64
N ASP A 221 -18.67 15.08 3.97
CA ASP A 221 -18.66 15.93 5.16
C ASP A 221 -19.25 17.35 4.91
N GLN A 222 -19.79 17.61 3.72
CA GLN A 222 -20.36 18.90 3.31
C GLN A 222 -21.82 18.71 2.85
N PRO A 223 -22.81 18.81 3.74
CA PRO A 223 -24.21 18.48 3.46
C PRO A 223 -24.76 19.13 2.18
N ASP A 224 -24.47 20.42 1.96
CA ASP A 224 -24.94 21.16 0.78
C ASP A 224 -24.39 20.62 -0.54
N ARG A 225 -23.15 20.12 -0.53
CA ARG A 225 -22.52 19.55 -1.72
C ARG A 225 -22.87 18.09 -1.90
N TRP A 226 -22.93 17.31 -0.81
CA TRP A 226 -23.41 15.92 -0.84
C TRP A 226 -24.81 15.82 -1.45
N ASN A 227 -25.71 16.73 -1.07
CA ASN A 227 -27.07 16.80 -1.57
C ASN A 227 -27.17 16.90 -3.10
N ARG A 228 -26.13 17.37 -3.79
CA ARG A 228 -26.09 17.46 -5.27
C ARG A 228 -25.86 16.12 -5.95
N ILE A 229 -25.15 15.20 -5.29
CA ILE A 229 -24.71 13.94 -5.89
C ILE A 229 -25.29 12.69 -5.23
N LYS A 230 -25.90 12.82 -4.04
CA LYS A 230 -26.50 11.71 -3.28
C LYS A 230 -27.57 10.90 -4.01
N LEU A 231 -28.21 11.49 -5.04
CA LEU A 231 -29.20 10.80 -5.87
C LEU A 231 -28.57 10.00 -7.02
N VAL A 232 -27.28 10.19 -7.27
CA VAL A 232 -26.54 9.61 -8.40
C VAL A 232 -25.57 8.53 -7.94
N VAL A 233 -25.02 8.69 -6.73
CA VAL A 233 -23.98 7.81 -6.17
C VAL A 233 -24.22 7.59 -4.68
N SER A 234 -23.94 6.38 -4.20
CA SER A 234 -24.01 6.05 -2.77
C SER A 234 -22.73 6.47 -2.04
N GLU A 235 -22.76 6.55 -0.70
CA GLU A 235 -21.54 6.79 0.09
C GLU A 235 -20.51 5.68 -0.11
N ASP A 236 -20.97 4.43 -0.27
CA ASP A 236 -20.11 3.27 -0.55
C ASP A 236 -19.34 3.42 -1.86
N ASP A 237 -20.07 3.75 -2.93
CA ASP A 237 -19.50 3.99 -4.25
C ASP A 237 -18.44 5.11 -4.20
N VAL A 238 -18.70 6.19 -3.46
CA VAL A 238 -17.74 7.29 -3.29
C VAL A 238 -16.49 6.84 -2.55
N ARG A 239 -16.63 6.10 -1.44
CA ARG A 239 -15.48 5.57 -0.70
C ARG A 239 -14.66 4.59 -1.55
N LYS A 240 -15.31 3.73 -2.33
CA LYS A 240 -14.66 2.82 -3.28
C LYS A 240 -13.92 3.59 -4.39
N ALA A 241 -14.55 4.62 -4.95
CA ALA A 241 -13.93 5.47 -5.97
C ALA A 241 -12.72 6.25 -5.40
N TYR A 242 -12.83 6.75 -4.17
CA TYR A 242 -11.75 7.44 -3.47
C TYR A 242 -10.55 6.52 -3.23
N GLN A 243 -10.79 5.31 -2.71
CA GLN A 243 -9.73 4.31 -2.55
C GLN A 243 -9.09 3.95 -3.90
N ARG A 244 -9.91 3.74 -4.94
CA ARG A 244 -9.42 3.46 -6.29
C ARG A 244 -8.56 4.60 -6.84
N ALA A 245 -8.95 5.85 -6.59
CA ALA A 245 -8.18 7.02 -6.96
C ALA A 245 -6.85 7.04 -6.19
N MET A 246 -6.85 6.88 -4.87
CA MET A 246 -5.62 6.82 -4.05
C MET A 246 -4.64 5.74 -4.54
N ASP A 247 -5.12 4.52 -4.76
CA ASP A 247 -4.30 3.42 -5.26
C ASP A 247 -3.73 3.72 -6.65
N SER A 248 -4.53 4.33 -7.53
CA SER A 248 -4.10 4.73 -8.88
C SER A 248 -3.04 5.83 -8.82
N MET A 249 -3.25 6.86 -8.00
CA MET A 249 -2.35 8.01 -7.86
C MET A 249 -1.04 7.62 -7.18
N ALA A 250 -1.03 6.67 -6.24
CA ALA A 250 0.17 6.21 -5.57
C ALA A 250 1.02 5.23 -6.41
N ARG A 251 0.44 4.64 -7.47
CA ARG A 251 1.14 3.72 -8.37
C ARG A 251 2.17 4.45 -9.23
N LEU A 252 3.40 3.96 -9.27
CA LEU A 252 4.46 4.48 -10.12
C LEU A 252 4.22 4.12 -11.59
N ASN A 253 4.54 5.03 -12.52
CA ASN A 253 4.53 4.75 -13.97
C ASN A 253 5.79 3.98 -14.45
N ARG A 254 6.58 3.39 -13.53
CA ARG A 254 7.89 2.76 -13.81
C ARG A 254 7.82 1.60 -14.79
N ILE A 255 6.88 0.67 -14.59
CA ILE A 255 6.73 -0.49 -15.48
C ILE A 255 6.20 -0.02 -16.83
N ALA A 256 5.27 0.94 -16.83
CA ALA A 256 4.77 1.54 -18.06
C ALA A 256 5.92 2.10 -18.91
N ALA A 257 6.83 2.88 -18.30
CA ALA A 257 8.02 3.42 -18.95
C ALA A 257 8.95 2.33 -19.49
N ARG A 258 9.24 1.30 -18.69
CA ARG A 258 10.07 0.17 -19.12
C ARG A 258 9.50 -0.55 -20.34
N LEU A 259 8.19 -0.72 -20.38
CA LEU A 259 7.51 -1.37 -21.49
C LEU A 259 7.47 -0.48 -22.74
N MET A 260 7.60 0.85 -22.62
CA MET A 260 7.68 1.74 -23.78
C MET A 260 8.88 1.39 -24.67
N HIS A 261 10.03 1.13 -24.06
CA HIS A 261 11.22 0.66 -24.77
C HIS A 261 10.99 -0.69 -25.47
N LYS A 262 10.41 -1.65 -24.75
CA LYS A 262 10.16 -3.01 -25.27
C LYS A 262 9.22 -3.03 -26.48
N TYR A 263 8.20 -2.18 -26.47
CA TYR A 263 7.16 -2.14 -27.50
C TYR A 263 7.32 -0.97 -28.47
N ASN A 264 8.50 -0.33 -28.46
CA ASN A 264 8.91 0.68 -29.43
C ASN A 264 7.96 1.89 -29.48
N ALA A 265 7.62 2.44 -28.31
CA ALA A 265 6.81 3.64 -28.21
C ALA A 265 7.46 4.81 -28.96
N HIS A 266 6.62 5.61 -29.61
CA HIS A 266 7.04 6.76 -30.40
C HIS A 266 7.03 8.08 -29.63
N GLY A 267 6.53 8.04 -28.39
CA GLY A 267 6.49 9.16 -27.48
C GLY A 267 5.39 8.98 -26.45
N ALA A 268 5.52 9.67 -25.32
CA ALA A 268 4.50 9.71 -24.30
C ALA A 268 4.51 11.06 -23.58
N THR A 269 3.43 11.31 -22.86
CA THR A 269 3.31 12.31 -21.81
C THR A 269 2.55 11.68 -20.65
N ASP A 270 2.64 12.18 -19.44
CA ASP A 270 1.74 11.78 -18.38
C ASP A 270 0.53 12.73 -18.28
N VAL A 271 -0.55 12.25 -17.67
CA VAL A 271 -1.81 13.00 -17.55
C VAL A 271 -1.94 13.53 -16.13
N THR A 272 -1.74 14.84 -15.94
CA THR A 272 -1.82 15.50 -14.62
C THR A 272 -2.79 16.69 -14.65
N GLY A 273 -2.34 17.89 -14.26
CA GLY A 273 -3.19 19.01 -13.90
C GLY A 273 -4.02 19.61 -15.04
N PHE A 274 -3.65 19.38 -16.30
CA PHE A 274 -4.38 19.90 -17.47
C PHE A 274 -5.47 18.95 -18.00
N GLY A 275 -5.57 17.76 -17.41
CA GLY A 275 -6.47 16.71 -17.88
C GLY A 275 -6.03 16.07 -19.20
N LEU A 276 -6.69 14.97 -19.55
CA LEU A 276 -6.31 14.15 -20.70
C LEU A 276 -6.16 14.95 -22.00
N LEU A 277 -7.12 15.83 -22.31
CA LEU A 277 -7.10 16.58 -23.56
C LEU A 277 -5.99 17.64 -23.57
N GLY A 278 -5.74 18.31 -22.44
CA GLY A 278 -4.67 19.31 -22.33
C GLY A 278 -3.29 18.70 -22.56
N HIS A 279 -3.00 17.57 -21.89
CA HIS A 279 -1.72 16.85 -22.10
C HIS A 279 -1.63 16.24 -23.49
N ALA A 280 -2.72 15.68 -24.04
CA ALA A 280 -2.73 15.18 -25.42
C ALA A 280 -2.46 16.30 -26.45
N GLN A 281 -3.00 17.50 -26.25
CA GLN A 281 -2.74 18.67 -27.10
C GLN A 281 -1.27 19.10 -27.00
N ASN A 282 -0.72 19.12 -25.79
CA ASN A 282 0.70 19.45 -25.59
C ASN A 282 1.61 18.45 -26.31
N LEU A 283 1.36 17.14 -26.14
CA LEU A 283 2.13 16.10 -26.83
C LEU A 283 1.98 16.20 -28.35
N ALA A 284 0.76 16.41 -28.86
CA ALA A 284 0.52 16.55 -30.30
C ALA A 284 1.29 17.75 -30.89
N LYS A 285 1.33 18.90 -30.18
CA LYS A 285 2.03 20.11 -30.62
C LYS A 285 3.53 19.89 -30.85
N HIS A 286 4.14 18.98 -30.08
CA HIS A 286 5.58 18.70 -30.12
C HIS A 286 5.97 17.60 -31.13
N GLN A 287 5.03 16.99 -31.86
CA GLN A 287 5.35 15.97 -32.85
C GLN A 287 6.07 16.55 -34.06
N LYS A 288 7.14 15.89 -34.52
CA LYS A 288 7.82 16.26 -35.78
C LYS A 288 6.90 16.06 -36.98
N ASN A 289 6.19 14.94 -37.01
CA ASN A 289 5.27 14.59 -38.08
C ASN A 289 3.98 15.43 -38.04
N GLU A 290 3.35 15.61 -39.21
CA GLU A 290 2.03 16.25 -39.35
C GLU A 290 0.92 15.26 -38.94
N VAL A 291 0.78 15.07 -37.63
CA VAL A 291 -0.17 14.15 -37.03
C VAL A 291 -1.14 14.87 -36.10
N SER A 292 -2.33 14.29 -35.89
CA SER A 292 -3.29 14.72 -34.88
C SER A 292 -3.78 13.52 -34.08
N PHE A 293 -4.11 13.75 -32.81
CA PHE A 293 -4.56 12.72 -31.89
C PHE A 293 -6.08 12.74 -31.75
N VAL A 294 -6.72 11.58 -31.90
CA VAL A 294 -8.17 11.43 -31.78
C VAL A 294 -8.50 10.41 -30.71
N ILE A 295 -9.06 10.90 -29.61
CA ILE A 295 -9.47 10.09 -28.47
C ILE A 295 -10.93 9.69 -28.64
N HIS A 296 -11.16 8.37 -28.61
CA HIS A 296 -12.46 7.73 -28.82
C HIS A 296 -13.07 7.21 -27.52
N ASN A 297 -12.23 6.73 -26.60
CA ASN A 297 -12.65 6.07 -25.37
C ASN A 297 -12.04 6.75 -24.15
N LEU A 298 -12.76 6.76 -23.03
CA LEU A 298 -12.30 7.33 -21.77
C LEU A 298 -12.43 6.28 -20.66
N PRO A 299 -11.34 5.64 -20.19
CA PRO A 299 -11.37 4.81 -19.00
C PRO A 299 -11.53 5.72 -17.78
N VAL A 300 -12.66 5.62 -17.09
CA VAL A 300 -13.04 6.50 -15.98
C VAL A 300 -13.32 5.65 -14.75
N ILE A 301 -12.83 6.08 -13.58
CA ILE A 301 -13.16 5.43 -12.30
C ILE A 301 -14.68 5.30 -12.17
N ALA A 302 -15.14 4.11 -11.79
CA ALA A 302 -16.55 3.78 -11.82
C ALA A 302 -17.40 4.82 -11.09
N LYS A 303 -18.58 5.12 -11.64
CA LYS A 303 -19.53 6.16 -11.19
C LYS A 303 -19.07 7.61 -11.36
N MET A 304 -17.78 7.89 -11.55
CA MET A 304 -17.28 9.28 -11.61
C MET A 304 -17.75 10.01 -12.86
N ALA A 305 -18.00 9.31 -13.97
CA ALA A 305 -18.65 9.92 -15.14
C ALA A 305 -20.08 10.39 -14.83
N ALA A 306 -20.84 9.64 -14.03
CA ALA A 306 -22.19 10.01 -13.62
C ALA A 306 -22.17 11.19 -12.63
N VAL A 307 -21.27 11.16 -11.65
CA VAL A 307 -21.05 12.26 -10.70
C VAL A 307 -20.66 13.54 -11.44
N ALA A 308 -19.71 13.46 -12.38
CA ALA A 308 -19.29 14.60 -13.18
C ALA A 308 -20.46 15.22 -13.97
N LYS A 309 -21.29 14.38 -14.62
CA LYS A 309 -22.50 14.83 -15.33
C LYS A 309 -23.51 15.50 -14.39
N ALA A 310 -23.72 14.95 -13.20
CA ALA A 310 -24.63 15.52 -12.20
C ALA A 310 -24.19 16.92 -11.75
N CYS A 311 -22.89 17.19 -11.77
CA CYS A 311 -22.31 18.50 -11.46
C CYS A 311 -22.18 19.43 -12.68
N GLY A 312 -22.75 19.08 -13.84
CA GLY A 312 -22.69 19.88 -15.06
C GLY A 312 -21.25 20.12 -15.53
N ASN A 313 -20.90 21.39 -15.78
CA ASN A 313 -19.58 21.77 -16.31
C ASN A 313 -18.51 21.97 -15.21
N MET A 314 -18.75 21.53 -13.99
CA MET A 314 -17.83 21.75 -12.87
C MET A 314 -16.47 21.07 -13.08
N PHE A 315 -16.47 19.79 -13.48
CA PHE A 315 -15.25 18.99 -13.60
C PHE A 315 -14.73 18.88 -15.03
N GLN A 316 -15.61 19.02 -16.03
CA GLN A 316 -15.26 18.85 -17.44
C GLN A 316 -14.56 17.52 -17.78
N LEU A 317 -14.88 16.46 -17.05
CA LEU A 317 -14.25 15.13 -17.17
C LEU A 317 -14.42 14.52 -18.56
N LEU A 318 -15.62 14.61 -19.13
CA LEU A 318 -15.91 14.03 -20.44
C LEU A 318 -15.37 14.87 -21.60
N GLN A 319 -15.11 16.15 -21.33
CA GLN A 319 -14.42 17.07 -22.23
C GLN A 319 -12.90 16.91 -22.15
N GLY A 320 -12.39 16.10 -21.21
CA GLY A 320 -10.96 15.82 -21.04
C GLY A 320 -10.17 16.92 -20.31
N HIS A 321 -10.84 17.87 -19.67
CA HIS A 321 -10.20 18.98 -18.95
C HIS A 321 -10.26 18.85 -17.42
N SER A 322 -10.84 17.76 -16.90
CA SER A 322 -10.74 17.45 -15.47
C SER A 322 -9.28 17.25 -15.11
N ALA A 323 -8.84 17.92 -14.05
CA ALA A 323 -7.49 17.73 -13.55
C ALA A 323 -7.33 16.30 -13.07
N GLU A 324 -6.17 15.72 -13.34
CA GLU A 324 -5.70 14.48 -12.73
C GLU A 324 -4.50 14.82 -11.84
N THR A 325 -4.14 13.94 -10.92
CA THR A 325 -2.93 14.05 -10.11
C THR A 325 -2.25 12.70 -10.12
N SER A 326 -0.96 12.64 -10.42
CA SER A 326 -0.24 11.38 -10.62
C SER A 326 -1.01 10.41 -11.53
N GLY A 327 -1.47 10.90 -12.70
CA GLY A 327 -2.20 10.09 -13.65
C GLY A 327 -1.30 9.10 -14.38
N GLY A 328 -1.84 8.53 -15.45
CA GLY A 328 -1.14 7.54 -16.25
C GLY A 328 -0.36 8.17 -17.39
N LEU A 329 0.46 7.35 -18.03
CA LEU A 329 1.10 7.71 -19.29
C LEU A 329 0.06 7.62 -20.42
N LEU A 330 0.03 8.65 -21.27
CA LEU A 330 -0.58 8.66 -22.59
C LEU A 330 0.52 8.41 -23.62
N ILE A 331 0.50 7.23 -24.24
CA ILE A 331 1.61 6.69 -25.03
C ILE A 331 1.16 6.53 -26.49
N CYS A 332 1.98 7.02 -27.42
CA CYS A 332 1.87 6.72 -28.85
C CYS A 332 2.62 5.41 -29.15
N LEU A 333 1.89 4.38 -29.57
CA LEU A 333 2.45 3.05 -29.85
C LEU A 333 2.07 2.58 -31.26
N PRO A 334 2.96 1.80 -31.92
CA PRO A 334 2.61 1.07 -33.13
C PRO A 334 1.39 0.17 -32.88
N ARG A 335 0.45 0.17 -33.84
CA ARG A 335 -0.84 -0.50 -33.70
C ARG A 335 -0.72 -1.98 -33.39
N GLU A 336 0.24 -2.65 -34.01
CA GLU A 336 0.53 -4.07 -33.84
C GLU A 336 1.12 -4.41 -32.46
N GLN A 337 1.76 -3.45 -31.79
CA GLN A 337 2.37 -3.65 -30.47
C GLN A 337 1.44 -3.32 -29.31
N ALA A 338 0.47 -2.41 -29.52
CA ALA A 338 -0.34 -1.87 -28.44
C ALA A 338 -1.13 -2.92 -27.64
N ALA A 339 -1.69 -3.94 -28.30
CA ALA A 339 -2.42 -5.01 -27.61
C ALA A 339 -1.49 -5.87 -26.72
N ALA A 340 -0.26 -6.12 -27.20
CA ALA A 340 0.74 -6.85 -26.43
C ALA A 340 1.25 -6.02 -25.24
N TYR A 341 1.46 -4.72 -25.43
CA TYR A 341 1.78 -3.77 -24.36
C TYR A 341 0.71 -3.81 -23.25
N CYS A 342 -0.57 -3.65 -23.59
CA CYS A 342 -1.66 -3.65 -22.62
C CYS A 342 -1.77 -4.97 -21.83
N LYS A 343 -1.51 -6.11 -22.49
CA LYS A 343 -1.52 -7.41 -21.82
C LYS A 343 -0.33 -7.61 -20.89
N ASP A 344 0.85 -7.10 -21.26
CA ASP A 344 2.08 -7.26 -20.49
C ASP A 344 2.07 -6.38 -19.24
N ILE A 345 1.59 -5.13 -19.35
CA ILE A 345 1.41 -4.26 -18.18
C ILE A 345 0.38 -4.83 -17.20
N GLU A 346 -0.75 -5.36 -17.71
CA GLU A 346 -1.75 -6.02 -16.86
C GLU A 346 -1.18 -7.25 -16.16
N LYS A 347 -0.34 -8.03 -16.85
CA LYS A 347 0.31 -9.21 -16.26
C LYS A 347 1.31 -8.83 -15.17
N GLN A 348 2.09 -7.76 -15.36
CA GLN A 348 3.17 -7.36 -14.43
C GLN A 348 2.66 -6.55 -13.25
N GLU A 349 1.70 -5.65 -13.46
CA GLU A 349 1.17 -4.77 -12.41
C GLU A 349 -0.18 -5.24 -11.85
N GLY A 350 -0.85 -6.16 -12.53
CA GLY A 350 -2.25 -6.51 -12.25
C GLY A 350 -3.25 -5.46 -12.73
N TYR A 351 -2.83 -4.36 -13.35
CA TYR A 351 -3.72 -3.29 -13.77
C TYR A 351 -3.71 -3.12 -15.29
N GLN A 352 -4.91 -3.10 -15.88
CA GLN A 352 -5.09 -2.92 -17.32
C GLN A 352 -4.70 -1.51 -17.78
N ALA A 353 -4.18 -1.42 -19.00
CA ALA A 353 -4.09 -0.19 -19.80
C ALA A 353 -5.07 -0.24 -20.99
N TRP A 354 -5.48 0.92 -21.49
CA TRP A 354 -6.54 1.03 -22.49
C TRP A 354 -6.04 1.68 -23.77
N ILE A 355 -6.38 1.08 -24.91
CA ILE A 355 -6.28 1.78 -26.20
C ILE A 355 -7.46 2.74 -26.28
N ILE A 356 -7.18 4.03 -26.21
CA ILE A 356 -8.19 5.08 -26.10
C ILE A 356 -8.41 5.86 -27.40
N GLY A 357 -7.51 5.76 -28.37
CA GLY A 357 -7.57 6.57 -29.57
C GLY A 357 -6.57 6.17 -30.63
N ILE A 358 -6.47 7.02 -31.66
CA ILE A 358 -5.57 6.83 -32.80
C ILE A 358 -4.83 8.13 -33.11
N VAL A 359 -3.73 7.98 -33.84
CA VAL A 359 -2.98 9.07 -34.45
C VAL A 359 -3.34 9.10 -35.95
N GLU A 360 -3.91 10.21 -36.40
CA GLU A 360 -4.28 10.44 -37.80
C GLU A 360 -3.38 11.50 -38.43
N LYS A 361 -3.43 11.64 -39.76
CA LYS A 361 -2.77 12.76 -40.43
C LYS A 361 -3.46 14.06 -40.00
N GLY A 362 -2.70 15.06 -39.59
CA GLY A 362 -3.28 16.28 -39.05
C GLY A 362 -2.29 17.41 -38.81
N ASN A 363 -2.70 18.38 -38.01
CA ASN A 363 -2.00 19.65 -37.84
C ASN A 363 -1.44 19.84 -36.42
N ARG A 364 -0.93 18.76 -35.80
CA ARG A 364 -0.34 18.75 -34.45
C ARG A 364 -1.33 19.18 -33.38
N THR A 365 -2.56 18.66 -33.49
CA THR A 365 -3.67 18.94 -32.57
C THR A 365 -4.18 17.65 -31.93
N ALA A 366 -4.87 17.76 -30.79
CA ALA A 366 -5.60 16.65 -30.20
C ALA A 366 -7.06 17.01 -29.97
N ARG A 367 -7.94 16.03 -30.13
CA ARG A 367 -9.39 16.14 -29.88
C ARG A 367 -9.97 14.87 -29.28
N ILE A 368 -11.00 15.03 -28.45
CA ILE A 368 -11.91 13.96 -28.07
C ILE A 368 -13.12 14.02 -29.02
N ILE A 369 -13.61 12.88 -29.50
CA ILE A 369 -14.83 12.85 -30.34
C ILE A 369 -16.06 13.36 -29.56
N ASP A 370 -17.08 13.88 -30.25
CA ASP A 370 -18.25 14.51 -29.60
C ASP A 370 -18.97 13.61 -28.58
N LYS A 371 -18.96 12.29 -28.81
CA LYS A 371 -19.58 11.28 -27.95
C LYS A 371 -18.56 10.18 -27.63
N PRO A 372 -17.61 10.43 -26.73
CA PRO A 372 -16.60 9.44 -26.39
C PRO A 372 -17.24 8.27 -25.64
N ARG A 373 -16.76 7.05 -25.89
CA ARG A 373 -17.20 5.87 -25.14
C ARG A 373 -16.55 5.88 -23.76
N VAL A 374 -17.35 6.02 -22.72
CA VAL A 374 -16.87 5.86 -21.34
C VAL A 374 -16.71 4.37 -21.04
N ILE A 375 -15.51 3.98 -20.61
CA ILE A 375 -15.21 2.65 -20.09
C ILE A 375 -15.20 2.79 -18.57
N GLU A 376 -16.21 2.26 -17.90
CA GLU A 376 -16.30 2.28 -16.44
C GLU A 376 -15.24 1.32 -15.85
N VAL A 377 -14.34 1.86 -15.03
CA VAL A 377 -13.24 1.12 -14.40
C VAL A 377 -13.59 0.91 -12.93
N PRO A 378 -14.01 -0.30 -12.52
CA PRO A 378 -14.41 -0.56 -11.14
C PRO A 378 -13.23 -0.40 -10.18
N ALA A 379 -13.54 -0.17 -8.91
CA ALA A 379 -12.57 -0.39 -7.86
C ALA A 379 -12.15 -1.87 -7.92
N LYS A 380 -10.84 -2.15 -7.83
CA LYS A 380 -10.42 -3.52 -7.58
C LYS A 380 -10.82 -3.83 -6.14
N GLU A 381 -11.85 -4.66 -5.98
CA GLU A 381 -11.97 -5.42 -4.75
C GLU A 381 -10.67 -6.23 -4.64
N LYS A 382 -9.98 -6.13 -3.50
CA LYS A 382 -8.91 -7.08 -3.20
C LYS A 382 -9.59 -8.45 -3.18
N ASP A 383 -9.35 -9.20 -4.24
CA ASP A 383 -9.96 -10.48 -4.62
C ASP A 383 -11.29 -10.34 -5.38
N GLY A 384 -11.36 -10.99 -6.56
CA GLY A 384 -12.54 -10.96 -7.41
C GLY A 384 -13.80 -11.51 -6.71
N GLU A 385 -14.89 -10.76 -6.87
CA GLU A 385 -16.31 -11.09 -6.62
C GLU A 385 -16.65 -12.05 -5.45
N LEU A 386 -17.29 -11.53 -4.40
CA LEU A 386 -18.76 -11.46 -4.32
C LEU A 386 -19.23 -10.77 -3.03
N CYS A 387 -20.12 -9.79 -3.23
CA CYS A 387 -21.19 -9.21 -2.42
C CYS A 387 -21.22 -9.33 -0.87
N ASP A 388 -21.58 -8.17 -0.30
CA ASP A 388 -22.39 -7.96 0.90
C ASP A 388 -21.88 -8.58 2.21
N ASP A 389 -21.06 -7.79 2.91
CA ASP A 389 -21.04 -7.63 4.39
C ASP A 389 -19.76 -6.91 4.89
N LEU A 390 -18.94 -6.35 4.00
CA LEU A 390 -17.66 -5.73 4.36
C LEU A 390 -17.69 -4.22 4.67
N MET A 391 -18.87 -3.59 4.74
CA MET A 391 -18.96 -2.16 5.11
C MET A 391 -18.70 -1.85 6.59
N VAL A 392 -18.50 -2.88 7.42
CA VAL A 392 -18.00 -2.72 8.79
C VAL A 392 -16.47 -2.87 8.87
N ALA A 393 -15.81 -3.39 7.83
CA ALA A 393 -14.38 -3.75 7.88
C ALA A 393 -13.42 -2.64 7.41
N LEU A 394 -13.89 -1.66 6.63
CA LEU A 394 -13.03 -0.62 6.05
C LEU A 394 -12.95 0.68 6.88
N SER A 395 -13.86 0.90 7.81
CA SER A 395 -13.78 2.03 8.76
C SER A 395 -12.75 1.82 9.88
N THR A 396 -12.09 0.65 9.94
CA THR A 396 -11.16 0.28 11.02
C THR A 396 -9.70 0.17 10.60
N TRP A 397 -9.34 0.52 9.36
CA TRP A 397 -7.96 0.41 8.88
C TRP A 397 -7.11 1.68 9.00
N CYS A 398 -7.72 2.87 9.14
CA CYS A 398 -6.96 4.13 9.23
C CYS A 398 -6.99 4.82 10.60
N ALA A 399 -7.65 4.24 11.62
CA ALA A 399 -7.76 4.88 12.94
C ALA A 399 -7.63 3.90 14.11
N LYS A 400 -6.41 3.40 14.33
CA LYS A 400 -5.83 3.01 15.63
C LYS A 400 -4.41 2.55 15.36
N ALA A 401 -3.44 3.01 16.16
CA ALA A 401 -2.10 2.45 16.22
C ALA A 401 -2.20 0.92 16.06
N ALA A 402 -1.57 0.36 15.03
CA ALA A 402 -1.83 -1.00 14.58
C ALA A 402 -1.71 -1.96 15.78
N ALA A 403 -2.85 -2.46 16.26
CA ALA A 403 -2.87 -3.34 17.42
C ALA A 403 -1.97 -4.54 17.12
N PHE A 404 -1.05 -4.86 18.02
CA PHE A 404 -0.11 -5.96 17.87
C PHE A 404 -0.88 -7.28 17.94
N ARG A 405 -0.80 -8.09 16.87
CA ARG A 405 -1.57 -9.31 16.65
C ARG A 405 -0.61 -10.39 16.20
N ALA A 406 -0.13 -11.17 17.15
CA ALA A 406 0.90 -12.16 16.90
C ALA A 406 0.39 -13.59 17.07
N VAL A 407 0.98 -14.50 16.30
CA VAL A 407 0.81 -15.95 16.45
C VAL A 407 2.16 -16.56 16.83
N ILE A 408 2.17 -17.52 17.76
CA ILE A 408 3.36 -18.31 18.07
C ILE A 408 3.19 -19.78 17.63
N LEU A 409 4.12 -20.23 16.79
CA LEU A 409 4.20 -21.57 16.22
C LEU A 409 5.45 -22.29 16.71
N GLY A 410 5.43 -23.62 16.68
CA GLY A 410 6.52 -24.46 17.15
C GLY A 410 6.05 -25.85 17.55
N ALA A 411 6.93 -26.83 17.49
CA ALA A 411 6.61 -28.22 17.81
C ALA A 411 6.18 -28.43 19.28
N PRO A 412 5.47 -29.52 19.62
CA PRO A 412 5.25 -29.90 21.01
C PRO A 412 6.57 -29.91 21.80
N ALA A 413 6.56 -29.44 23.05
CA ALA A 413 7.75 -29.29 23.90
C ALA A 413 8.90 -28.39 23.34
N SER A 414 8.65 -27.58 22.29
CA SER A 414 9.60 -26.57 21.82
C SER A 414 9.78 -25.38 22.79
N GLY A 415 8.94 -25.25 23.82
CA GLY A 415 9.00 -24.15 24.79
C GLY A 415 8.05 -22.99 24.48
N LYS A 416 7.13 -23.14 23.52
CA LYS A 416 6.09 -22.14 23.18
C LYS A 416 5.42 -21.55 24.41
N GLY A 417 4.81 -22.36 25.28
CA GLY A 417 4.09 -21.83 26.45
C GLY A 417 4.97 -20.99 27.39
N THR A 418 6.23 -21.36 27.55
CA THR A 418 7.21 -20.55 28.31
C THR A 418 7.50 -19.22 27.61
N MET A 419 7.67 -19.23 26.28
CA MET A 419 7.84 -18.01 25.48
C MET A 419 6.59 -17.15 25.49
N SER A 420 5.40 -17.72 25.31
CA SER A 420 4.12 -17.03 25.38
C SER A 420 3.96 -16.32 26.72
N ALA A 421 4.25 -17.01 27.83
CA ALA A 421 4.22 -16.43 29.17
C ALA A 421 5.20 -15.25 29.31
N ARG A 422 6.45 -15.40 28.87
CA ARG A 422 7.45 -14.31 28.91
C ARG A 422 7.04 -13.11 28.05
N ILE A 423 6.51 -13.34 26.86
CA ILE A 423 6.03 -12.26 25.96
C ILE A 423 4.87 -11.52 26.64
N VAL A 424 3.88 -12.26 27.14
CA VAL A 424 2.68 -11.71 27.78
C VAL A 424 3.04 -10.89 29.01
N GLU A 425 3.93 -11.39 29.86
CA GLU A 425 4.39 -10.70 31.07
C GLU A 425 5.19 -9.43 30.74
N GLN A 426 6.17 -9.53 29.82
CA GLN A 426 7.06 -8.42 29.48
C GLN A 426 6.35 -7.29 28.73
N PHE A 427 5.40 -7.62 27.86
CA PHE A 427 4.75 -6.67 26.94
C PHE A 427 3.28 -6.41 27.24
N LYS A 428 2.74 -7.00 28.32
CA LYS A 428 1.34 -6.83 28.76
C LYS A 428 0.32 -7.12 27.65
N LEU A 429 0.50 -8.25 26.96
CA LEU A 429 -0.39 -8.68 25.88
C LEU A 429 -1.51 -9.57 26.41
N THR A 430 -2.66 -9.54 25.74
CA THR A 430 -3.73 -10.50 26.02
C THR A 430 -3.38 -11.86 25.41
N HIS A 431 -3.32 -12.90 26.26
CA HIS A 431 -2.98 -14.24 25.82
C HIS A 431 -4.23 -15.03 25.44
N ILE A 432 -4.29 -15.50 24.19
CA ILE A 432 -5.37 -16.35 23.69
C ILE A 432 -4.78 -17.73 23.45
N SER A 433 -5.06 -18.68 24.34
CA SER A 433 -4.62 -20.07 24.21
C SER A 433 -5.80 -20.95 23.82
N SER A 434 -5.79 -21.41 22.57
CA SER A 434 -6.82 -22.32 22.04
C SER A 434 -7.03 -23.55 22.92
N GLY A 435 -5.94 -24.12 23.45
CA GLY A 435 -5.98 -25.30 24.32
C GLY A 435 -6.57 -25.02 25.70
N ASP A 436 -6.29 -23.84 26.29
CA ASP A 436 -6.85 -23.48 27.60
C ASP A 436 -8.34 -23.14 27.49
N LYS A 437 -8.75 -22.44 26.43
CA LYS A 437 -10.16 -22.13 26.18
C LYS A 437 -11.02 -23.37 25.94
N LEU A 438 -10.52 -24.33 25.16
CA LEU A 438 -11.18 -25.63 25.01
C LEU A 438 -11.36 -26.36 26.34
N ARG A 439 -10.33 -26.43 27.18
CA ARG A 439 -10.41 -27.04 28.52
C ARG A 439 -11.43 -26.33 29.40
N LEU A 440 -11.47 -25.00 29.34
CA LEU A 440 -12.41 -24.18 30.11
C LEU A 440 -13.87 -24.45 29.68
N HIS A 441 -14.15 -24.51 28.38
CA HIS A 441 -15.48 -24.87 27.87
C HIS A 441 -15.90 -26.29 28.27
N MET A 442 -14.99 -27.26 28.23
CA MET A 442 -15.24 -28.63 28.66
C MET A 442 -15.56 -28.70 30.17
N ASN A 443 -14.77 -28.03 31.01
CA ASN A 443 -14.97 -28.01 32.46
C ASN A 443 -16.29 -27.32 32.84
N ASN A 444 -16.63 -26.22 32.16
CA ASN A 444 -17.86 -25.47 32.39
C ASN A 444 -19.09 -26.12 31.73
N LYS A 445 -18.92 -27.25 31.04
CA LYS A 445 -20.00 -28.00 30.36
C LYS A 445 -20.86 -27.14 29.43
N THR A 446 -20.24 -26.17 28.74
CA THR A 446 -20.94 -25.35 27.72
C THR A 446 -21.36 -26.22 26.54
N GLU A 447 -22.26 -25.73 25.67
CA GLU A 447 -22.66 -26.48 24.47
C GLU A 447 -21.46 -26.86 23.59
N LEU A 448 -20.55 -25.90 23.35
CA LEU A 448 -19.27 -26.14 22.68
C LEU A 448 -18.43 -27.19 23.43
N GLY A 449 -18.32 -27.08 24.76
CA GLY A 449 -17.58 -28.03 25.58
C GLY A 449 -18.09 -29.46 25.50
N LYS A 450 -19.42 -29.65 25.46
CA LYS A 450 -20.06 -30.97 25.28
C LYS A 450 -19.80 -31.53 23.88
N ALA A 451 -19.92 -30.71 22.84
CA ALA A 451 -19.66 -31.11 21.46
C ALA A 451 -18.20 -31.51 21.25
N VAL A 452 -17.26 -30.76 21.83
CA VAL A 452 -15.82 -30.99 21.69
C VAL A 452 -15.30 -32.12 22.58
N SER A 453 -15.92 -32.36 23.74
CA SER A 453 -15.51 -33.41 24.68
C SER A 453 -15.45 -34.79 24.01
N ASN A 454 -16.40 -35.10 23.11
CA ASN A 454 -16.42 -36.36 22.35
C ASN A 454 -15.20 -36.53 21.44
N TYR A 455 -14.73 -35.45 20.80
CA TYR A 455 -13.53 -35.49 19.94
C TYR A 455 -12.26 -35.61 20.77
N VAL A 456 -12.15 -34.85 21.87
CA VAL A 456 -10.97 -34.84 22.74
C VAL A 456 -10.81 -36.19 23.47
N LEU A 457 -11.90 -36.75 24.03
CA LEU A 457 -11.89 -38.04 24.72
C LEU A 457 -11.60 -39.21 23.77
N SER A 458 -12.00 -39.10 22.50
CA SER A 458 -11.68 -40.11 21.46
C SER A 458 -10.31 -39.90 20.79
N GLY A 459 -9.53 -38.90 21.23
CA GLY A 459 -8.22 -38.57 20.67
C GLY A 459 -8.25 -38.00 19.25
N LYS A 460 -9.43 -37.60 18.76
CA LYS A 460 -9.62 -37.01 17.43
C LYS A 460 -9.44 -35.49 17.49
N PHE A 461 -8.96 -34.92 16.39
CA PHE A 461 -8.89 -33.47 16.25
C PHE A 461 -10.30 -32.87 16.15
N VAL A 462 -10.48 -31.72 16.79
CA VAL A 462 -11.68 -30.92 16.67
C VAL A 462 -11.76 -30.38 15.24
N PRO A 463 -12.90 -30.49 14.53
CA PRO A 463 -13.07 -29.96 13.19
C PRO A 463 -12.69 -28.47 13.08
N ASP A 464 -12.09 -28.10 11.95
CA ASP A 464 -11.56 -26.75 11.71
C ASP A 464 -12.62 -25.66 11.90
N ASP A 465 -13.85 -25.87 11.42
CA ASP A 465 -14.92 -24.87 11.52
C ASP A 465 -15.31 -24.57 12.98
N ILE A 466 -15.32 -25.59 13.85
CA ILE A 466 -15.60 -25.43 15.29
C ILE A 466 -14.43 -24.71 15.98
N MET A 467 -13.20 -25.04 15.61
CA MET A 467 -12.02 -24.34 16.15
C MET A 467 -12.00 -22.88 15.74
N ILE A 468 -12.34 -22.59 14.49
CA ILE A 468 -12.35 -21.24 13.94
C ILE A 468 -13.45 -20.41 14.59
N SER A 469 -14.66 -20.96 14.77
CA SER A 469 -15.75 -20.24 15.44
C SER A 469 -15.37 -19.87 16.88
N MET A 470 -14.82 -20.81 17.64
CA MET A 470 -14.37 -20.57 19.01
C MET A 470 -13.29 -19.48 19.08
N ILE A 471 -12.25 -19.59 18.25
CA ILE A 471 -11.16 -18.61 18.25
C ILE A 471 -11.66 -17.23 17.81
N ASN A 472 -12.61 -17.17 16.87
CA ASN A 472 -13.22 -15.92 16.44
C ASN A 472 -13.99 -15.23 17.58
N GLU A 473 -14.76 -15.98 18.37
CA GLU A 473 -15.45 -15.44 19.56
C GLU A 473 -14.46 -14.93 20.61
N GLU A 474 -13.39 -15.67 20.85
CA GLU A 474 -12.35 -15.29 21.81
C GLU A 474 -11.60 -14.02 21.39
N ILE A 475 -11.20 -13.91 20.11
CA ILE A 475 -10.54 -12.70 19.60
C ILE A 475 -11.51 -11.51 19.64
N LYS A 476 -12.80 -11.70 19.31
CA LYS A 476 -13.81 -10.64 19.42
C LYS A 476 -13.98 -10.14 20.85
N ALA A 477 -13.92 -11.03 21.84
CA ALA A 477 -13.99 -10.66 23.26
C ALA A 477 -12.79 -9.80 23.71
N VAL A 478 -11.63 -9.97 23.08
CA VAL A 478 -10.41 -9.16 23.36
C VAL A 478 -10.47 -7.78 22.70
N GLY A 479 -11.27 -7.62 21.63
CA GLY A 479 -11.50 -6.34 20.97
C GLY A 479 -10.23 -5.74 20.35
N ASN A 480 -9.91 -4.49 20.71
CA ASN A 480 -8.80 -3.73 20.12
C ASN A 480 -7.47 -3.86 20.87
N GLN A 481 -7.36 -4.76 21.85
CA GLN A 481 -6.13 -4.95 22.61
C GLN A 481 -5.08 -5.70 21.79
N ASN A 482 -3.81 -5.53 22.17
CA ASN A 482 -2.72 -6.32 21.62
C ASN A 482 -2.81 -7.76 22.15
N TRP A 483 -2.70 -8.75 21.27
CA TRP A 483 -2.83 -10.15 21.66
C TRP A 483 -1.81 -11.08 21.02
N LEU A 484 -1.56 -12.18 21.73
CA LEU A 484 -0.74 -13.30 21.29
C LEU A 484 -1.59 -14.57 21.27
N LEU A 485 -1.67 -15.19 20.10
CA LEU A 485 -2.40 -16.43 19.88
C LEU A 485 -1.46 -17.64 19.95
N ASP A 486 -1.74 -18.56 20.87
CA ASP A 486 -0.99 -19.81 21.08
C ASP A 486 -1.87 -21.04 20.76
N GLY A 487 -1.26 -22.01 20.06
CA GLY A 487 -1.85 -23.30 19.75
C GLY A 487 -2.79 -23.34 18.54
N PHE A 488 -2.94 -22.22 17.82
CA PHE A 488 -3.73 -22.05 16.60
C PHE A 488 -3.00 -21.06 15.67
N PRO A 489 -2.96 -21.25 14.33
CA PRO A 489 -3.57 -22.33 13.54
C PRO A 489 -2.74 -23.64 13.53
N ARG A 490 -3.39 -24.76 13.20
CA ARG A 490 -2.81 -26.11 13.05
C ARG A 490 -2.99 -26.73 11.66
N THR A 491 -3.81 -26.13 10.81
CA THR A 491 -4.00 -26.50 9.40
C THR A 491 -3.84 -25.27 8.52
N LEU A 492 -3.61 -25.47 7.23
CA LEU A 492 -3.55 -24.37 6.26
C LEU A 492 -4.88 -23.60 6.21
N THR A 493 -6.01 -24.31 6.19
CA THR A 493 -7.36 -23.71 6.17
C THR A 493 -7.62 -22.83 7.38
N GLN A 494 -7.16 -23.24 8.56
CA GLN A 494 -7.21 -22.41 9.76
C GLN A 494 -6.36 -21.13 9.61
N ALA A 495 -5.16 -21.24 9.04
CA ALA A 495 -4.26 -20.11 8.83
C ALA A 495 -4.82 -19.08 7.83
N GLU A 496 -5.37 -19.55 6.71
CA GLU A 496 -6.02 -18.72 5.68
C GLU A 496 -7.24 -18.00 6.25
N LYS A 497 -8.14 -18.73 6.92
CA LYS A 497 -9.34 -18.15 7.55
C LYS A 497 -8.95 -17.18 8.68
N LEU A 498 -7.94 -17.50 9.49
CA LEU A 498 -7.44 -16.59 10.53
C LEU A 498 -6.94 -15.28 9.93
N GLN A 499 -6.06 -15.35 8.92
CA GLN A 499 -5.50 -14.16 8.29
C GLN A 499 -6.59 -13.32 7.62
N LYS A 500 -7.61 -13.96 7.04
CA LYS A 500 -8.76 -13.29 6.42
C LYS A 500 -9.65 -12.56 7.43
N ILE A 501 -9.98 -13.21 8.55
CA ILE A 501 -10.92 -12.66 9.56
C ILE A 501 -10.21 -11.69 10.52
N HIS A 502 -9.01 -12.07 10.96
CA HIS A 502 -8.19 -11.34 11.95
C HIS A 502 -6.76 -11.19 11.42
N PRO A 503 -6.46 -10.16 10.60
CA PRO A 503 -5.14 -9.98 10.01
C PRO A 503 -4.03 -9.97 11.06
N ILE A 504 -3.12 -10.95 10.97
CA ILE A 504 -1.94 -11.12 11.81
C ILE A 504 -0.83 -10.22 11.28
N ASN A 505 -0.06 -9.58 12.17
CA ASN A 505 1.10 -8.75 11.80
C ASN A 505 2.44 -9.39 12.13
N LEU A 506 2.48 -10.44 12.95
CA LEU A 506 3.72 -11.14 13.30
C LEU A 506 3.48 -12.63 13.57
N VAL A 507 4.29 -13.50 12.95
CA VAL A 507 4.30 -14.93 13.26
C VAL A 507 5.67 -15.31 13.82
N LEU A 508 5.71 -15.78 15.07
CA LEU A 508 6.90 -16.23 15.76
C LEU A 508 7.00 -17.76 15.66
N TYR A 509 7.98 -18.29 14.95
CA TYR A 509 8.19 -19.73 14.83
C TYR A 509 9.41 -20.20 15.62
N LEU A 510 9.19 -21.09 16.58
CA LEU A 510 10.25 -21.74 17.36
C LEU A 510 10.71 -23.02 16.66
N ASP A 511 11.87 -22.95 16.00
CA ASP A 511 12.53 -24.06 15.31
C ASP A 511 13.56 -24.71 16.25
N VAL A 512 13.12 -25.74 16.98
CA VAL A 512 13.93 -26.45 17.98
C VAL A 512 14.26 -27.85 17.45
N PRO A 513 15.53 -28.29 17.48
CA PRO A 513 15.92 -29.61 16.98
C PRO A 513 15.14 -30.76 17.63
N PHE A 514 14.79 -31.79 16.84
CA PHE A 514 13.99 -32.92 17.30
C PHE A 514 14.59 -33.64 18.52
N GLU A 515 15.91 -33.80 18.57
CA GLU A 515 16.61 -34.46 19.68
C GLU A 515 16.42 -33.72 21.01
N VAL A 516 16.45 -32.38 20.97
CA VAL A 516 16.20 -31.52 22.12
C VAL A 516 14.77 -31.68 22.60
N ILE A 517 13.81 -31.72 21.68
CA ILE A 517 12.39 -31.93 22.00
C ILE A 517 12.18 -33.30 22.68
N LEU A 518 12.77 -34.36 22.14
CA LEU A 518 12.66 -35.71 22.72
C LEU A 518 13.23 -35.76 24.14
N ASN A 519 14.39 -35.14 24.37
CA ASN A 519 14.98 -35.05 25.71
C ASN A 519 14.10 -34.26 26.67
N ARG A 520 13.49 -33.14 26.22
CA ARG A 520 12.56 -32.36 27.05
C ARG A 520 11.32 -33.16 27.43
N VAL A 521 10.77 -33.98 26.53
CA VAL A 521 9.61 -34.82 26.83
C VAL A 521 9.98 -35.94 27.82
N LYS A 522 11.12 -36.61 27.63
CA LYS A 522 11.61 -37.64 28.57
C LYS A 522 11.74 -37.13 30.00
N ASN A 523 12.17 -35.89 30.15
CA ASN A 523 12.45 -35.24 31.44
C ASN A 523 11.27 -34.45 32.01
N ARG A 524 10.10 -34.50 31.35
CA ARG A 524 8.89 -33.79 31.78
C ARG A 524 8.20 -34.54 32.94
N TRP A 525 7.83 -33.79 33.95
CA TRP A 525 7.01 -34.22 35.08
C TRP A 525 5.83 -33.27 35.22
N VAL A 526 4.66 -33.80 35.60
CA VAL A 526 3.42 -33.02 35.69
C VAL A 526 2.73 -33.31 37.00
N HIS A 527 2.29 -32.25 37.67
CA HIS A 527 1.36 -32.34 38.78
C HIS A 527 -0.07 -32.41 38.20
N LEU A 528 -0.70 -33.59 38.22
CA LEU A 528 -1.99 -33.83 37.55
C LEU A 528 -3.11 -32.89 38.01
N PRO A 529 -3.30 -32.63 39.33
CA PRO A 529 -4.38 -31.75 39.80
C PRO A 529 -4.23 -30.30 39.37
N SER A 530 -3.01 -29.76 39.33
CA SER A 530 -2.78 -28.34 39.02
C SER A 530 -2.39 -28.09 37.56
N GLY A 531 -1.97 -29.13 36.84
CA GLY A 531 -1.39 -29.02 35.50
C GLY A 531 0.04 -28.43 35.46
N ARG A 532 0.67 -28.13 36.61
CA ARG A 532 2.05 -27.60 36.67
C ARG A 532 3.04 -28.59 36.08
N VAL A 533 4.02 -28.07 35.34
CA VAL A 533 4.99 -28.85 34.57
C VAL A 533 6.40 -28.55 35.05
N TYR A 534 7.14 -29.61 35.34
CA TYR A 534 8.56 -29.59 35.72
C TYR A 534 9.39 -30.28 34.63
N ASN A 535 10.62 -29.83 34.45
CA ASN A 535 11.56 -30.44 33.52
C ASN A 535 12.91 -30.61 34.21
N ILE A 536 13.32 -31.87 34.42
CA ILE A 536 14.59 -32.16 35.12
C ILE A 536 15.75 -31.54 34.33
N GLY A 537 16.48 -30.63 34.98
CA GLY A 537 17.63 -29.90 34.43
C GLY A 537 17.32 -28.47 33.97
N PHE A 538 16.06 -28.12 33.77
CA PHE A 538 15.63 -26.76 33.36
C PHE A 538 14.75 -26.08 34.42
N ASN A 539 13.68 -26.77 34.81
CA ASN A 539 12.75 -26.34 35.85
C ASN A 539 12.50 -27.54 36.76
N SER A 540 13.56 -27.98 37.44
CA SER A 540 13.51 -29.10 38.37
C SER A 540 12.66 -28.72 39.58
N PRO A 541 11.85 -29.64 40.13
CA PRO A 541 11.17 -29.38 41.39
C PRO A 541 12.21 -29.20 42.51
N LYS A 542 11.91 -28.34 43.47
CA LYS A 542 12.71 -28.10 44.68
C LYS A 542 12.96 -29.41 45.45
N VAL A 543 11.96 -30.28 45.47
CA VAL A 543 12.06 -31.64 46.02
C VAL A 543 11.78 -32.65 44.90
N PRO A 544 12.70 -33.58 44.60
CA PRO A 544 12.51 -34.57 43.54
C PRO A 544 11.18 -35.31 43.66
N GLY A 545 10.40 -35.31 42.59
CA GLY A 545 9.12 -36.02 42.50
C GLY A 545 7.95 -35.35 43.23
N LYS A 546 8.10 -34.13 43.75
CA LYS A 546 7.02 -33.39 44.43
C LYS A 546 6.78 -32.02 43.79
N ASP A 547 5.52 -31.59 43.81
CA ASP A 547 5.11 -30.25 43.39
C ASP A 547 5.59 -29.19 44.40
N ASP A 548 6.14 -28.08 43.90
CA ASP A 548 6.75 -27.03 44.72
C ASP A 548 5.76 -26.18 45.52
N VAL A 549 4.47 -26.28 45.20
CA VAL A 549 3.41 -25.48 45.83
C VAL A 549 2.57 -26.35 46.75
N THR A 550 2.14 -27.53 46.29
CA THR A 550 1.23 -28.41 47.07
C THR A 550 1.96 -29.53 47.81
N GLY A 551 3.21 -29.86 47.43
CA GLY A 551 3.97 -30.97 48.02
C GLY A 551 3.48 -32.37 47.59
N GLU A 552 2.48 -32.43 46.72
CA GLU A 552 1.87 -33.64 46.16
C GLU A 552 2.78 -34.29 45.10
N PRO A 553 2.63 -35.60 44.82
CA PRO A 553 3.51 -36.32 43.91
C PRO A 553 3.35 -35.90 42.44
N LEU A 554 4.48 -35.77 41.75
CA LEU A 554 4.52 -35.59 40.31
C LEU A 554 4.41 -36.93 39.58
N SER A 555 3.81 -36.91 38.40
CA SER A 555 3.68 -38.07 37.53
C SER A 555 4.17 -37.76 36.11
N LYS A 556 4.53 -38.80 35.35
CA LYS A 556 4.72 -38.69 33.90
C LYS A 556 3.40 -38.97 33.20
N ARG A 557 3.15 -38.32 32.08
CA ARG A 557 1.93 -38.58 31.32
C ARG A 557 2.07 -39.85 30.49
N ASP A 558 1.00 -40.60 30.34
CA ASP A 558 0.99 -41.86 29.58
C ASP A 558 1.32 -41.66 28.09
N ASP A 559 1.19 -40.44 27.57
CA ASP A 559 1.46 -40.05 26.19
C ASP A 559 2.92 -39.60 25.91
N ASP A 560 3.80 -39.63 26.91
CA ASP A 560 5.23 -39.26 26.80
C ASP A 560 6.14 -40.44 26.37
N LYS A 561 5.57 -41.56 25.88
CA LYS A 561 6.35 -42.68 25.29
C LYS A 561 7.06 -42.23 24.02
N ILE A 562 8.34 -42.58 23.85
CA ILE A 562 9.21 -42.11 22.77
C ILE A 562 8.58 -42.32 21.38
N GLU A 563 7.98 -43.49 21.15
CA GLU A 563 7.32 -43.86 19.89
C GLU A 563 6.09 -43.01 19.56
N ILE A 564 5.33 -42.61 20.60
CA ILE A 564 4.14 -41.75 20.46
C ILE A 564 4.59 -40.31 20.16
N VAL A 565 5.66 -39.85 20.81
CA VAL A 565 6.21 -38.51 20.64
C VAL A 565 6.83 -38.33 19.25
N GLN A 566 7.58 -39.32 18.75
CA GLN A 566 8.14 -39.30 17.41
C GLN A 566 7.05 -39.18 16.33
N ARG A 567 5.97 -39.97 16.45
CA ARG A 567 4.83 -39.92 15.53
C ARG A 567 4.16 -38.54 15.52
N ARG A 568 3.90 -37.97 16.71
CA ARG A 568 3.34 -36.62 16.86
C ARG A 568 4.24 -35.53 16.26
N LEU A 569 5.56 -35.69 16.35
CA LEU A 569 6.52 -34.74 15.77
C LEU A 569 6.51 -34.80 14.24
N GLN A 570 6.39 -36.00 13.66
CA GLN A 570 6.30 -36.18 12.22
C GLN A 570 4.99 -35.66 11.64
N GLU A 571 3.87 -35.96 12.30
CA GLU A 571 2.55 -35.40 11.98
C GLU A 571 2.55 -33.87 12.06
N TYR A 572 3.16 -33.31 13.12
CA TYR A 572 3.32 -31.87 13.28
C TYR A 572 4.14 -31.24 12.15
N SER A 573 5.26 -31.85 11.76
CA SER A 573 6.11 -31.35 10.69
C SER A 573 5.36 -31.28 9.35
N ASN A 574 4.62 -32.34 9.02
CA ASN A 574 3.82 -32.41 7.80
C ASN A 574 2.69 -31.37 7.77
N ALA A 575 1.99 -31.19 8.88
CA ALA A 575 0.87 -30.25 8.97
C ALA A 575 1.33 -28.78 9.05
N THR A 576 2.49 -28.53 9.65
CA THR A 576 2.98 -27.16 9.89
C THR A 576 3.70 -26.59 8.68
N LYS A 577 4.35 -27.42 7.86
CA LYS A 577 5.10 -26.95 6.68
C LYS A 577 4.25 -26.07 5.74
N PRO A 578 3.00 -26.42 5.37
CA PRO A 578 2.13 -25.55 4.57
C PRO A 578 1.83 -24.20 5.25
N ILE A 579 1.65 -24.20 6.58
CA ILE A 579 1.36 -22.99 7.36
C ILE A 579 2.56 -22.03 7.35
N LEU A 580 3.78 -22.57 7.51
CA LEU A 580 5.00 -21.78 7.44
C LEU A 580 5.19 -21.18 6.04
N THR A 581 4.97 -21.97 4.99
CA THR A 581 5.05 -21.46 3.61
C THR A 581 4.05 -20.34 3.37
N PHE A 582 2.79 -20.50 3.83
CA PHE A 582 1.76 -19.47 3.73
C PHE A 582 2.19 -18.14 4.40
N TYR A 583 2.60 -18.17 5.67
CA TYR A 583 3.02 -16.94 6.36
C TYR A 583 4.37 -16.38 5.88
N SER A 584 5.25 -17.23 5.36
CA SER A 584 6.50 -16.80 4.70
C SER A 584 6.23 -16.02 3.43
N ASN A 585 5.29 -16.49 2.59
CA ASN A 585 4.90 -15.80 1.35
C ASN A 585 4.27 -14.43 1.62
N LEU A 586 3.63 -14.27 2.78
CA LEU A 586 3.09 -12.98 3.25
C LEU A 586 4.13 -12.06 3.91
N GLY A 587 5.37 -12.53 4.11
CA GLY A 587 6.42 -11.76 4.78
C GLY A 587 6.23 -11.59 6.30
N LEU A 588 5.37 -12.40 6.93
CA LEU A 588 5.02 -12.27 8.36
C LEU A 588 5.81 -13.22 9.27
N LEU A 589 6.43 -14.26 8.70
CA LEU A 589 7.11 -15.33 9.43
C LEU A 589 8.50 -14.90 9.93
N ASN A 590 8.75 -15.03 11.23
CA ASN A 590 10.05 -14.87 11.87
C ASN A 590 10.44 -16.18 12.56
N THR A 591 11.52 -16.80 12.09
CA THR A 591 12.02 -18.08 12.61
C THR A 591 13.11 -17.86 13.65
N PHE A 592 13.02 -18.58 14.78
CA PHE A 592 13.97 -18.52 15.87
C PHE A 592 14.51 -19.92 16.17
N GLN A 593 15.82 -20.10 15.99
CA GLN A 593 16.52 -21.34 16.26
C GLN A 593 17.25 -21.27 17.59
N GLY A 594 17.23 -22.37 18.35
CA GLY A 594 17.95 -22.49 19.61
C GLY A 594 17.61 -23.75 20.37
N ASN A 595 18.50 -24.16 21.28
CA ASN A 595 18.33 -25.35 22.10
C ASN A 595 17.59 -25.05 23.41
N THR A 596 17.56 -23.79 23.82
CA THR A 596 16.99 -23.35 25.10
C THR A 596 16.12 -22.12 24.89
N THR A 597 15.14 -21.94 25.78
CA THR A 597 14.28 -20.74 25.76
C THR A 597 15.06 -19.47 26.08
N ASP A 598 16.16 -19.56 26.82
CA ASP A 598 17.00 -18.43 27.20
C ASP A 598 17.88 -17.94 26.04
N GLU A 599 18.35 -18.85 25.19
CA GLU A 599 19.04 -18.50 23.93
C GLU A 599 18.11 -17.77 22.96
N ILE A 600 16.86 -18.23 22.85
CA ILE A 600 15.90 -17.69 21.88
C ILE A 600 15.32 -16.33 22.34
N TRP A 601 15.18 -16.13 23.65
CA TRP A 601 14.46 -15.00 24.22
C TRP A 601 14.97 -13.61 23.80
N PRO A 602 16.28 -13.30 23.80
CA PRO A 602 16.78 -11.98 23.37
C PRO A 602 16.37 -11.61 21.94
N HIS A 603 16.32 -12.60 21.05
CA HIS A 603 15.95 -12.39 19.65
C HIS A 603 14.46 -12.12 19.50
N ILE A 604 13.61 -12.89 20.18
CA ILE A 604 12.15 -12.65 20.22
C ILE A 604 11.86 -11.28 20.83
N LYS A 605 12.48 -10.97 21.96
CA LYS A 605 12.31 -9.67 22.64
C LYS A 605 12.59 -8.52 21.70
N ARG A 606 13.72 -8.55 20.98
CA ARG A 606 14.09 -7.52 20.01
C ARG A 606 13.05 -7.35 18.89
N ILE A 607 12.56 -8.46 18.32
CA ILE A 607 11.55 -8.43 17.26
C ILE A 607 10.22 -7.88 17.79
N VAL A 608 9.72 -8.41 18.91
CA VAL A 608 8.44 -7.95 19.50
C VAL A 608 8.52 -6.47 19.91
N THR A 609 9.65 -6.02 20.49
CA THR A 609 9.88 -4.60 20.80
C THR A 609 9.84 -3.72 19.54
N LYS A 610 10.46 -4.16 18.43
CA LYS A 610 10.40 -3.41 17.16
C LYS A 610 8.97 -3.25 16.67
N PHE A 611 8.15 -4.31 16.75
CA PHE A 611 6.76 -4.28 16.30
C PHE A 611 5.82 -3.50 17.21
N LEU A 612 6.13 -3.39 18.51
CA LEU A 612 5.33 -2.60 19.46
C LEU A 612 5.70 -1.10 19.49
N LEU A 613 6.85 -0.72 18.93
CA LEU A 613 7.32 0.66 18.83
C LEU A 613 7.09 1.29 17.43
N GLN A 614 6.63 0.50 16.47
CA GLN A 614 6.23 0.91 15.12
C GLN A 614 4.73 1.20 15.07
#